data_AF-A0A6M1PR66-F1
#
_entry.id   AF-A0A6M1PR66-F1
#
_cell.length_a   1.000
_cell.length_b   1.000
_cell.length_c   1.000
_cell.angle_alpha   90.00
_cell.angle_beta   90.00
_cell.angle_gamma   90.00
#
_symmetry.space_group_name_H-M   'P 1'
#
loop_
_entity.id
_entity.type
_entity.pdbx_description
1 polymer ?
#
loop_
_entity_poly.entity_id
_entity_poly.type
_entity_poly.pdbx_seq_one_letter_code
_entity_poly.pdbx_strand_id
1 'polypeptide(L)'
;MTVKKVPKPAVWLVLFAFLAEAVVIPVRDVKISAAGAEAVVPAISALTVSGAVSSTDAVRFDLIKHEMRINLSGGEASLDGKAVKAATPIKRNGRLYVPMRSLGESGAVSSVAWNSAKRQVRVVSRREELNFRIGSTRVYDGQGKALPAENFTIPAPLLIGGTAYVPVRSLTLFGLTAGTENGQLFWRWSEKKAQVLQPYWETGEDEAVFTVLYAKELYTPGAGSSIGSGAWNSSRKIVGKDIYLDGSLYNRIQLSVPLDPGINPVEISSIGMAAAGIRIRRNVSDPSVIPVNITEDGKEFLTLDSPASGYLKLKSGDSFTISGKVINPPNLAIGKLTVTIQRYVPDAEDVIKDFTTVSTKEIPVKNGTFSGSVTLPRSGSYRISVNGLTYTTFPGHGPASVTWANLSAEVAE
;
A
#
# COMPACT_ATOMS: atom_id res chain seq x y z
N MET A 1 13.83 -16.70 -59.55
CA MET A 1 12.69 -16.80 -58.61
C MET A 1 12.70 -15.58 -57.73
N THR A 2 11.77 -14.67 -57.97
CA THR A 2 11.68 -13.33 -57.37
C THR A 2 10.68 -13.39 -56.22
N VAL A 3 11.14 -13.23 -54.98
CA VAL A 3 10.26 -13.17 -53.80
C VAL A 3 10.25 -11.74 -53.26
N LYS A 4 9.03 -11.22 -53.19
CA LYS A 4 8.64 -9.83 -52.91
C LYS A 4 8.92 -9.40 -51.47
N LYS A 5 9.35 -8.15 -51.31
CA LYS A 5 9.34 -7.39 -50.05
C LYS A 5 7.91 -7.19 -49.56
N VAL A 6 7.67 -7.44 -48.28
CA VAL A 6 6.42 -7.10 -47.56
C VAL A 6 6.59 -5.72 -46.88
N PRO A 7 5.61 -4.80 -46.98
CA PRO A 7 5.70 -3.47 -46.36
C PRO A 7 5.14 -3.43 -44.93
N LYS A 8 5.63 -2.46 -44.14
CA LYS A 8 5.21 -2.13 -42.76
C LYS A 8 3.78 -1.58 -42.71
N PRO A 9 3.00 -1.81 -41.63
CA PRO A 9 1.68 -1.22 -41.47
C PRO A 9 1.76 0.25 -41.02
N ALA A 10 0.91 1.07 -41.64
CA ALA A 10 0.76 2.50 -41.42
C ALA A 10 -0.13 2.81 -40.20
N VAL A 11 0.26 3.85 -39.48
CA VAL A 11 -0.47 4.50 -38.38
C VAL A 11 -1.66 5.27 -38.97
N TRP A 12 -2.86 5.01 -38.47
CA TRP A 12 -4.05 5.83 -38.77
C TRP A 12 -4.35 6.77 -37.59
N LEU A 13 -4.34 8.06 -37.90
CA LEU A 13 -4.66 9.18 -37.01
C LEU A 13 -6.12 9.55 -37.27
N VAL A 14 -7.01 9.43 -36.28
CA VAL A 14 -8.40 9.90 -36.38
C VAL A 14 -8.52 11.24 -35.65
N LEU A 15 -8.80 12.28 -36.43
CA LEU A 15 -9.12 13.63 -36.00
C LEU A 15 -10.63 13.70 -35.72
N PHE A 16 -11.06 14.12 -34.53
CA PHE A 16 -12.44 14.50 -34.26
C PHE A 16 -12.50 16.01 -34.00
N ALA A 17 -13.17 16.73 -34.91
CA ALA A 17 -13.55 18.13 -34.77
C ALA A 17 -14.97 18.20 -34.20
N PHE A 18 -15.18 18.98 -33.14
CA PHE A 18 -16.51 19.36 -32.66
C PHE A 18 -16.82 20.79 -33.14
N LEU A 19 -17.84 20.91 -33.98
CA LEU A 19 -18.50 22.18 -34.31
C LEU A 19 -19.42 22.59 -33.15
N ALA A 20 -19.39 23.88 -32.82
CA ALA A 20 -20.34 24.53 -31.92
C ALA A 20 -21.55 25.02 -32.73
N GLU A 21 -22.76 24.63 -32.32
CA GLU A 21 -24.00 25.27 -32.77
C GLU A 21 -24.55 26.18 -31.66
N ALA A 22 -24.73 27.44 -32.00
CA ALA A 22 -25.40 28.45 -31.19
C ALA A 22 -26.91 28.38 -31.45
N VAL A 23 -27.70 28.16 -30.39
CA VAL A 23 -29.16 28.28 -30.45
C VAL A 23 -29.55 29.65 -29.90
N VAL A 24 -30.14 30.46 -30.78
CA VAL A 24 -30.76 31.76 -30.48
C VAL A 24 -32.19 31.50 -30.00
N ILE A 25 -32.59 32.07 -28.86
CA ILE A 25 -33.99 32.11 -28.40
C ILE A 25 -34.41 33.59 -28.29
N PRO A 26 -35.56 34.00 -28.85
CA PRO A 26 -35.94 35.40 -28.99
C PRO A 26 -36.47 36.03 -27.69
N VAL A 27 -36.13 37.30 -27.51
CA VAL A 27 -36.59 38.20 -26.44
C VAL A 27 -38.08 38.53 -26.63
N ARG A 28 -38.88 38.36 -25.57
CA ARG A 28 -40.21 38.97 -25.47
C ARG A 28 -40.18 40.08 -24.43
N ASP A 29 -40.58 41.27 -24.87
CA ASP A 29 -40.84 42.44 -24.05
C ASP A 29 -41.85 42.15 -22.94
N VAL A 30 -41.49 42.46 -21.69
CA VAL A 30 -42.47 42.63 -20.61
C VAL A 30 -42.17 43.93 -19.86
N LYS A 31 -43.23 44.75 -19.79
CA LYS A 31 -43.31 46.08 -19.21
C LYS A 31 -42.83 46.13 -17.75
N ILE A 32 -42.10 47.19 -17.45
CA ILE A 32 -41.74 47.65 -16.10
C ILE A 32 -43.00 48.19 -15.42
N SER A 33 -43.31 47.69 -14.22
CA SER A 33 -44.16 48.38 -13.24
C SER A 33 -43.45 48.32 -11.89
N ALA A 34 -43.26 49.49 -11.30
CA ALA A 34 -42.59 49.69 -10.03
C ALA A 34 -43.56 49.45 -8.85
N ALA A 35 -43.16 48.57 -7.93
CA ALA A 35 -43.60 48.59 -6.54
C ALA A 35 -42.60 47.76 -5.73
N GLY A 36 -41.95 48.40 -4.76
CA GLY A 36 -41.01 47.73 -3.86
C GLY A 36 -41.73 46.89 -2.81
N ALA A 37 -41.08 45.80 -2.38
CA ALA A 37 -41.04 45.33 -1.00
C ALA A 37 -40.19 44.06 -0.93
N GLU A 38 -39.28 44.06 0.05
CA GLU A 38 -38.53 42.93 0.63
C GLU A 38 -37.62 42.10 -0.28
N ALA A 39 -36.31 42.34 -0.09
CA ALA A 39 -35.26 41.42 -0.50
C ALA A 39 -35.40 40.11 0.29
N VAL A 40 -36.02 39.11 -0.33
CA VAL A 40 -35.85 37.71 0.06
C VAL A 40 -34.38 37.38 -0.17
N VAL A 41 -33.62 37.34 0.93
CA VAL A 41 -32.28 36.74 0.95
C VAL A 41 -32.47 35.29 0.47
N PRO A 42 -31.91 34.87 -0.68
CA PRO A 42 -31.93 33.46 -1.02
C PRO A 42 -31.16 32.74 0.08
N ALA A 43 -31.87 31.88 0.81
CA ALA A 43 -31.26 30.94 1.73
C ALA A 43 -30.09 30.30 1.00
N ILE A 44 -28.88 30.53 1.52
CA ILE A 44 -27.68 29.80 1.12
C ILE A 44 -28.07 28.34 1.26
N SER A 45 -28.29 27.66 0.13
CA SER A 45 -28.47 26.22 0.09
C SER A 45 -27.33 25.64 0.89
N ALA A 46 -27.67 25.08 2.06
CA ALA A 46 -26.74 24.39 2.91
C ALA A 46 -26.00 23.39 2.03
N LEU A 47 -24.69 23.63 1.85
CA LEU A 47 -23.76 22.61 1.38
C LEU A 47 -24.00 21.41 2.29
N THR A 48 -24.69 20.42 1.75
CA THR A 48 -24.92 19.15 2.41
C THR A 48 -23.56 18.62 2.83
N VAL A 49 -23.38 18.49 4.13
CA VAL A 49 -22.21 17.90 4.79
C VAL A 49 -22.11 16.44 4.33
N SER A 50 -21.53 16.21 3.15
CA SER A 50 -21.20 14.88 2.64
C SER A 50 -19.70 14.57 2.82
N GLY A 51 -19.00 15.37 3.63
CA GLY A 51 -17.57 15.22 3.93
C GLY A 51 -17.26 14.43 5.20
N ALA A 52 -18.27 14.01 5.98
CA ALA A 52 -18.02 13.32 7.24
C ALA A 52 -17.41 11.93 7.00
N VAL A 53 -16.41 11.60 7.81
CA VAL A 53 -15.92 10.23 7.98
C VAL A 53 -17.11 9.35 8.33
N SER A 54 -17.35 8.32 7.53
CA SER A 54 -18.41 7.35 7.77
C SER A 54 -17.98 6.43 8.90
N SER A 55 -18.92 5.96 9.72
CA SER A 55 -18.64 4.91 10.72
C SER A 55 -18.18 3.60 10.10
N THR A 56 -18.32 3.44 8.78
CA THR A 56 -17.85 2.27 8.01
C THR A 56 -16.43 2.45 7.45
N ASP A 57 -15.84 3.65 7.55
CA ASP A 57 -14.50 3.90 7.05
C ASP A 57 -13.47 3.26 8.01
N ALA A 58 -12.85 2.17 7.58
CA ALA A 58 -11.87 1.44 8.40
C ALA A 58 -10.47 2.08 8.34
N VAL A 59 -10.12 2.65 7.18
CA VAL A 59 -8.81 3.29 6.93
C VAL A 59 -9.00 4.56 6.11
N ARG A 60 -8.15 5.56 6.39
CA ARG A 60 -7.96 6.74 5.56
C ARG A 60 -6.52 6.83 5.05
N PHE A 61 -6.37 7.08 3.74
CA PHE A 61 -5.09 7.34 3.10
C PHE A 61 -4.99 8.80 2.66
N ASP A 62 -4.08 9.53 3.29
CA ASP A 62 -3.87 10.96 3.05
C ASP A 62 -2.68 11.19 2.12
N LEU A 63 -2.79 12.22 1.27
CA LEU A 63 -1.69 12.77 0.50
C LEU A 63 -1.45 14.21 0.96
N ILE A 64 -0.50 14.39 1.86
CA ILE A 64 -0.15 15.69 2.42
C ILE A 64 0.85 16.34 1.46
N LYS A 65 0.48 17.46 0.85
CA LYS A 65 1.33 18.20 -0.07
C LYS A 65 2.09 19.27 0.67
N HIS A 66 3.38 19.39 0.36
CA HIS A 66 4.25 20.38 0.93
C HIS A 66 4.91 21.22 -0.15
N GLU A 67 5.14 22.49 0.15
CA GLU A 67 5.86 23.43 -0.69
C GLU A 67 6.78 24.30 0.15
N MET A 68 8.07 24.27 -0.20
CA MET A 68 9.02 25.28 0.24
C MET A 68 9.17 26.33 -0.87
N ARG A 69 9.14 27.61 -0.49
CA ARG A 69 9.53 28.73 -1.35
C ARG A 69 10.67 29.49 -0.70
N ILE A 70 11.63 29.93 -1.51
CA ILE A 70 12.74 30.78 -1.07
C ILE A 70 12.97 31.91 -2.06
N ASN A 71 12.97 33.13 -1.56
CA ASN A 71 13.26 34.33 -2.32
C ASN A 71 14.74 34.35 -2.73
N LEU A 72 14.99 34.49 -4.03
CA LEU A 72 16.34 34.51 -4.59
C LEU A 72 17.12 35.79 -4.25
N SER A 73 16.45 36.90 -3.91
CA SER A 73 17.09 38.19 -3.64
C SER A 73 17.34 38.49 -2.15
N GLY A 74 16.71 37.76 -1.23
CA GLY A 74 16.73 38.11 0.20
C GLY A 74 16.71 36.96 1.19
N GLY A 75 16.62 35.70 0.74
CA GLY A 75 16.63 34.53 1.62
C GLY A 75 15.36 34.33 2.48
N GLU A 76 14.36 35.21 2.34
CA GLU A 76 13.03 35.00 2.90
C GLU A 76 12.47 33.68 2.38
N ALA A 77 11.99 32.83 3.28
CA ALA A 77 11.48 31.53 2.94
C ALA A 77 10.15 31.25 3.60
N SER A 78 9.34 30.43 2.95
CA SER A 78 8.09 29.92 3.50
C SER A 78 7.97 28.43 3.26
N LEU A 79 7.53 27.70 4.29
CA LEU A 79 7.13 26.30 4.21
C LEU A 79 5.62 26.24 4.42
N ASP A 80 4.89 25.74 3.42
CA ASP A 80 3.43 25.63 3.45
C ASP A 80 2.74 26.96 3.81
N GLY A 81 3.28 28.06 3.25
CA GLY A 81 2.82 29.43 3.49
C GLY A 81 3.28 30.06 4.81
N LYS A 82 3.93 29.30 5.70
CA LYS A 82 4.45 29.81 6.98
C LYS A 82 5.90 30.25 6.84
N ALA A 83 6.22 31.44 7.36
CA ALA A 83 7.59 31.97 7.31
C ALA A 83 8.58 31.03 8.04
N VAL A 84 9.70 30.73 7.40
CA VAL A 84 10.80 29.92 7.94
C VAL A 84 12.14 30.58 7.62
N LYS A 85 13.19 30.21 8.37
CA LYS A 85 14.55 30.61 8.04
C LYS A 85 15.13 29.60 7.05
N ALA A 86 15.73 30.08 5.97
CA ALA A 86 16.51 29.27 5.05
C ALA A 86 17.72 30.05 4.57
N ALA A 87 18.77 29.34 4.16
CA ALA A 87 19.90 29.98 3.51
C ALA A 87 19.52 30.39 2.08
N THR A 88 20.09 31.48 1.57
CA THR A 88 19.81 31.97 0.23
C THR A 88 20.37 30.99 -0.82
N PRO A 89 19.55 30.56 -1.81
CA PRO A 89 20.04 29.85 -2.98
C PRO A 89 21.02 30.70 -3.77
N ILE A 90 21.95 30.07 -4.49
CA ILE A 90 22.98 30.79 -5.24
C ILE A 90 22.91 30.46 -6.72
N LYS A 91 23.11 31.48 -7.56
CA LYS A 91 23.28 31.31 -9.00
C LYS A 91 24.77 31.36 -9.33
N ARG A 92 25.31 30.29 -9.92
CA ARG A 92 26.71 30.21 -10.38
C ARG A 92 26.77 29.60 -11.76
N ASN A 93 27.43 30.28 -12.69
CA ASN A 93 27.57 29.84 -14.09
C ASN A 93 26.21 29.49 -14.73
N GLY A 94 25.20 30.35 -14.54
CA GLY A 94 23.85 30.14 -15.05
C GLY A 94 23.04 29.03 -14.36
N ARG A 95 23.60 28.34 -13.37
CA ARG A 95 22.95 27.23 -12.65
C ARG A 95 22.56 27.66 -11.24
N LEU A 96 21.37 27.25 -10.81
CA LEU A 96 20.86 27.49 -9.47
C LEU A 96 21.26 26.33 -8.55
N TYR A 97 21.77 26.67 -7.37
CA TYR A 97 22.15 25.72 -6.34
C TYR A 97 21.41 26.03 -5.04
N VAL A 98 21.05 24.96 -4.33
CA VAL A 98 20.32 25.01 -3.08
C VAL A 98 21.19 24.63 -1.90
N PRO A 99 21.02 25.30 -0.76
CA PRO A 99 21.66 24.91 0.49
C PRO A 99 21.03 23.60 0.97
N MET A 100 21.85 22.56 1.10
CA MET A 100 21.32 21.23 1.42
C MET A 100 20.68 21.14 2.80
N ARG A 101 21.14 21.95 3.76
CA ARG A 101 20.54 22.00 5.11
C ARG A 101 19.04 22.32 5.05
N SER A 102 18.63 23.20 4.14
CA SER A 102 17.23 23.61 4.02
C SER A 102 16.31 22.48 3.57
N LEU A 103 16.83 21.43 2.92
CA LEU A 103 16.02 20.23 2.62
C LEU A 103 15.70 19.42 3.88
N GLY A 104 16.68 19.28 4.78
CA GLY A 104 16.48 18.60 6.06
C GLY A 104 15.57 19.41 6.98
N GLU A 105 15.80 20.72 7.07
CA GLU A 105 14.97 21.64 7.87
C GLU A 105 13.53 21.75 7.37
N SER A 106 13.30 21.62 6.06
CA SER A 106 11.94 21.63 5.50
C SER A 106 11.20 20.31 5.69
N GLY A 107 11.88 19.24 6.14
CA GLY A 107 11.30 17.88 6.20
C GLY A 107 11.18 17.18 4.85
N ALA A 108 11.71 17.76 3.76
CA ALA A 108 11.63 17.15 2.44
C ALA A 108 12.51 15.90 2.30
N VAL A 109 13.52 15.77 3.17
CA VAL A 109 14.35 14.58 3.33
C VAL A 109 14.50 14.27 4.83
N SER A 110 14.73 13.00 5.15
CA SER A 110 14.84 12.52 6.54
C SER A 110 16.06 13.08 7.28
N SER A 111 17.20 13.23 6.60
CA SER A 111 18.37 13.89 7.20
C SER A 111 19.37 14.41 6.16
N VAL A 112 20.16 15.39 6.58
CA VAL A 112 21.30 15.94 5.83
C VAL A 112 22.50 16.03 6.78
N ALA A 113 23.60 15.38 6.43
CA ALA A 113 24.81 15.34 7.24
C ALA A 113 26.06 15.70 6.43
N TRP A 114 26.98 16.43 7.04
CA TRP A 114 28.28 16.74 6.47
C TRP A 114 29.31 15.71 6.90
N ASN A 115 30.06 15.17 5.95
CA ASN A 115 31.25 14.38 6.20
C ASN A 115 32.49 15.16 5.75
N SER A 116 33.24 15.67 6.73
CA SER A 116 34.43 16.50 6.51
C SER A 116 35.57 15.73 5.85
N ALA A 117 35.83 14.50 6.29
CA ALA A 117 36.91 13.66 5.77
C ALA A 117 36.77 13.38 4.27
N LYS A 118 35.55 13.14 3.80
CA LYS A 118 35.25 12.90 2.38
C LYS A 118 34.82 14.15 1.61
N ARG A 119 34.76 15.31 2.28
CA ARG A 119 34.20 16.57 1.76
C ARG A 119 32.88 16.35 1.03
N GLN A 120 31.91 15.72 1.70
CA GLN A 120 30.65 15.32 1.08
C GLN A 120 29.44 15.60 1.95
N VAL A 121 28.31 15.86 1.30
CA VAL A 121 26.99 15.90 1.94
C VAL A 121 26.31 14.55 1.76
N ARG A 122 25.92 13.92 2.87
CA ARG A 122 25.05 12.76 2.93
C ARG A 122 23.61 13.22 3.07
N VAL A 123 22.72 12.71 2.22
CA VAL A 123 21.30 13.02 2.23
C VAL A 123 20.52 11.72 2.29
N VAL A 124 19.65 11.59 3.27
CA VAL A 124 18.80 10.41 3.45
C VAL A 124 17.35 10.84 3.22
N SER A 125 16.68 10.19 2.28
CA SER A 125 15.24 10.29 2.04
C SER A 125 14.55 8.98 2.42
N ARG A 126 13.22 8.92 2.30
CA ARG A 126 12.47 7.66 2.48
C ARG A 126 12.81 6.58 1.45
N ARG A 127 13.38 6.94 0.30
CA ARG A 127 13.64 6.02 -0.82
C ARG A 127 15.10 5.65 -0.98
N GLU A 128 15.98 6.58 -0.66
CA GLU A 128 17.39 6.49 -1.03
C GLU A 128 18.28 7.28 -0.08
N GLU A 129 19.51 6.83 0.02
CA GLU A 129 20.62 7.56 0.61
C GLU A 129 21.63 7.92 -0.49
N LEU A 130 21.83 9.22 -0.69
CA LEU A 130 22.75 9.75 -1.69
C LEU A 130 23.82 10.62 -1.06
N ASN A 131 25.02 10.54 -1.63
CA ASN A 131 26.20 11.27 -1.20
C ASN A 131 26.70 12.17 -2.34
N PHE A 132 26.87 13.45 -2.04
CA PHE A 132 27.36 14.48 -2.98
C PHE A 132 28.72 15.00 -2.53
N ARG A 133 29.78 14.66 -3.27
CA ARG A 133 31.13 15.15 -2.99
C ARG A 133 31.34 16.55 -3.60
N ILE A 134 31.86 17.49 -2.81
CA ILE A 134 32.16 18.85 -3.29
C ILE A 134 33.16 18.76 -4.45
N GLY A 135 32.86 19.44 -5.56
CA GLY A 135 33.70 19.44 -6.76
C GLY A 135 33.52 18.23 -7.69
N SER A 136 32.77 17.19 -7.31
CA SER A 136 32.55 16.00 -8.13
C SER A 136 31.23 16.07 -8.90
N THR A 137 31.23 15.65 -10.16
CA THR A 137 29.99 15.48 -10.95
C THR A 137 29.29 14.14 -10.71
N ARG A 138 29.92 13.24 -9.95
CA ARG A 138 29.39 11.91 -9.62
C ARG A 138 28.52 11.96 -8.37
N VAL A 139 27.43 11.21 -8.41
CA VAL A 139 26.62 10.87 -7.23
C VAL A 139 27.02 9.50 -6.72
N TYR A 140 27.00 9.32 -5.40
CA TYR A 140 27.35 8.07 -4.73
C TYR A 140 26.16 7.57 -3.90
N ASP A 141 26.01 6.26 -3.77
CA ASP A 141 25.04 5.65 -2.87
C ASP A 141 25.47 5.76 -1.39
N GLY A 142 24.64 5.25 -0.47
CA GLY A 142 24.93 5.23 0.96
C GLY A 142 26.19 4.45 1.36
N GLN A 143 26.60 3.48 0.54
CA GLN A 143 27.84 2.73 0.74
C GLN A 143 29.06 3.45 0.16
N GLY A 144 28.86 4.60 -0.50
CA GLY A 144 29.89 5.42 -1.11
C GLY A 144 30.35 4.93 -2.47
N LYS A 145 29.63 3.98 -3.09
CA LYS A 145 29.87 3.52 -4.47
C LYS A 145 29.25 4.51 -5.45
N ALA A 146 29.98 4.82 -6.52
CA ALA A 146 29.51 5.75 -7.53
C ALA A 146 28.35 5.13 -8.33
N LEU A 147 27.24 5.87 -8.46
CA LEU A 147 26.09 5.47 -9.27
C LEU A 147 26.39 5.58 -10.77
N PRO A 148 25.66 4.85 -11.65
CA PRO A 148 25.88 4.87 -13.10
C PRO A 148 25.84 6.28 -13.70
N ALA A 149 26.86 6.64 -14.48
CA ALA A 149 27.06 8.01 -14.97
C ALA A 149 25.93 8.50 -15.88
N GLU A 150 25.39 7.59 -16.69
CA GLU A 150 24.31 7.82 -17.65
C GLU A 150 23.07 8.44 -17.01
N ASN A 151 22.76 8.06 -15.77
CA ASN A 151 21.57 8.50 -15.05
C ASN A 151 21.89 9.45 -13.89
N PHE A 152 23.12 9.42 -13.37
CA PHE A 152 23.49 10.07 -12.10
C PHE A 152 24.68 11.03 -12.22
N THR A 153 24.70 11.84 -13.28
CA THR A 153 25.66 12.94 -13.44
C THR A 153 25.00 14.27 -13.07
N ILE A 154 25.67 15.08 -12.24
CA ILE A 154 25.21 16.39 -11.80
C ILE A 154 26.32 17.45 -11.98
N PRO A 155 25.99 18.75 -12.08
CA PRO A 155 26.98 19.80 -11.87
C PRO A 155 27.66 19.63 -10.52
N ALA A 156 28.95 19.97 -10.45
CA ALA A 156 29.73 19.83 -9.23
C ALA A 156 29.11 20.62 -8.06
N PRO A 157 28.80 19.96 -6.93
CA PRO A 157 28.41 20.64 -5.70
C PRO A 157 29.48 21.61 -5.21
N LEU A 158 29.06 22.66 -4.50
CA LEU A 158 29.90 23.78 -4.09
C LEU A 158 29.92 23.88 -2.56
N LEU A 159 31.03 24.36 -2.00
CA LEU A 159 31.14 24.75 -0.60
C LEU A 159 31.47 26.24 -0.55
N ILE A 160 30.56 27.06 -0.04
CA ILE A 160 30.69 28.52 0.03
C ILE A 160 30.28 28.98 1.42
N GLY A 161 31.16 29.73 2.10
CA GLY A 161 30.89 30.22 3.46
C GLY A 161 30.51 29.11 4.45
N GLY A 162 31.13 27.93 4.33
CA GLY A 162 30.80 26.76 5.16
C GLY A 162 29.47 26.06 4.81
N THR A 163 28.73 26.54 3.81
CA THR A 163 27.46 25.95 3.37
C THR A 163 27.67 25.12 2.11
N ALA A 164 27.18 23.89 2.14
CA ALA A 164 27.22 22.99 1.00
C ALA A 164 25.98 23.18 0.11
N TYR A 165 26.24 23.38 -1.18
CA TYR A 165 25.27 23.70 -2.20
C TYR A 165 25.25 22.63 -3.28
N VAL A 166 24.07 22.12 -3.61
CA VAL A 166 23.87 21.13 -4.67
C VAL A 166 22.97 21.73 -5.75
N PRO A 167 23.14 21.38 -7.03
CA PRO A 167 22.29 21.88 -8.10
C PRO A 167 20.80 21.58 -7.85
N VAL A 168 19.92 22.54 -8.12
CA VAL A 168 18.46 22.36 -7.95
C VAL A 168 17.93 21.14 -8.72
N ARG A 169 18.48 20.87 -9.92
CA ARG A 169 18.09 19.70 -10.71
C ARG A 169 18.32 18.37 -10.01
N SER A 170 19.22 18.31 -9.03
CA SER A 170 19.52 17.10 -8.27
C SER A 170 18.43 16.76 -7.27
N LEU A 171 17.50 17.69 -6.99
CA LEU A 171 16.38 17.43 -6.08
C LEU A 171 15.40 16.39 -6.62
N THR A 172 15.36 16.19 -7.94
CA THR A 172 14.53 15.15 -8.57
C THR A 172 14.98 13.73 -8.24
N LEU A 173 16.25 13.54 -7.87
CA LEU A 173 16.76 12.24 -7.43
C LEU A 173 15.95 11.75 -6.21
N PHE A 174 15.68 12.67 -5.28
CA PHE A 174 14.87 12.41 -4.09
C PHE A 174 13.35 12.43 -4.34
N GLY A 175 12.91 12.58 -5.58
CA GLY A 175 11.48 12.67 -5.93
C GLY A 175 10.83 14.02 -5.67
N LEU A 176 11.60 15.10 -5.48
CA LEU A 176 11.07 16.46 -5.36
C LEU A 176 10.86 17.09 -6.74
N THR A 177 9.81 17.89 -6.88
CA THR A 177 9.64 18.78 -8.04
C THR A 177 10.14 20.16 -7.66
N ALA A 178 11.12 20.69 -8.37
CA ALA A 178 11.71 22.00 -8.08
C ALA A 178 11.73 22.89 -9.32
N GLY A 179 11.60 24.20 -9.12
CA GLY A 179 11.56 25.19 -10.19
C GLY A 179 11.68 26.61 -9.67
N THR A 180 11.53 27.58 -10.56
CA THR A 180 11.53 28.99 -10.19
C THR A 180 10.30 29.69 -10.74
N GLU A 181 9.66 30.50 -9.92
CA GLU A 181 8.47 31.27 -10.27
C GLU A 181 8.54 32.63 -9.56
N ASN A 182 8.27 33.73 -10.26
CA ASN A 182 8.20 35.09 -9.68
C ASN A 182 9.40 35.48 -8.80
N GLY A 183 10.63 35.13 -9.21
CA GLY A 183 11.85 35.43 -8.46
C GLY A 183 12.07 34.55 -7.22
N GLN A 184 11.25 33.51 -7.03
CA GLN A 184 11.36 32.55 -5.94
C GLN A 184 11.77 31.18 -6.50
N LEU A 185 12.65 30.50 -5.79
CA LEU A 185 12.83 29.06 -5.93
C LEU A 185 11.69 28.37 -5.18
N PHE A 186 11.11 27.33 -5.78
CA PHE A 186 10.23 26.41 -5.06
C PHE A 186 10.73 24.97 -5.16
N TRP A 187 10.43 24.18 -4.14
CA TRP A 187 10.38 22.73 -4.26
C TRP A 187 9.14 22.16 -3.57
N ARG A 188 8.56 21.14 -4.19
CA ARG A 188 7.34 20.47 -3.77
C ARG A 188 7.61 18.99 -3.56
N TRP A 189 7.00 18.45 -2.52
CA TRP A 189 6.96 17.01 -2.25
C TRP A 189 5.62 16.66 -1.64
N SER A 190 5.37 15.36 -1.51
CA SER A 190 4.18 14.88 -0.84
C SER A 190 4.51 13.74 0.11
N GLU A 191 3.84 13.76 1.25
CA GLU A 191 3.84 12.67 2.20
C GLU A 191 2.57 11.87 2.04
N LYS A 192 2.75 10.55 2.08
CA LYS A 192 1.65 9.60 2.09
C LYS A 192 1.50 9.08 3.50
N LYS A 193 0.31 9.19 4.08
CA LYS A 193 0.02 8.74 5.44
C LYS A 193 -1.19 7.81 5.45
N ALA A 194 -1.09 6.74 6.22
CA ALA A 194 -2.20 5.86 6.51
C ALA A 194 -2.70 6.13 7.92
N GLN A 195 -4.02 6.20 8.09
CA GLN A 195 -4.68 6.31 9.37
C GLN A 195 -5.69 5.17 9.52
N VAL A 196 -5.49 4.34 10.53
CA VAL A 196 -6.46 3.30 10.91
C VAL A 196 -7.54 3.96 11.76
N LEU A 197 -8.79 3.88 11.29
CA LEU A 197 -9.96 4.46 11.94
C LEU A 197 -10.73 3.40 12.73
N GLN A 198 -10.78 2.16 12.20
CA GLN A 198 -11.40 1.01 12.85
C GLN A 198 -10.38 -0.14 12.93
N PRO A 199 -9.56 -0.19 14.00
CA PRO A 199 -8.48 -1.18 14.09
C PRO A 199 -8.98 -2.61 14.35
N TYR A 200 -10.16 -2.75 14.95
CA TYR A 200 -10.74 -4.04 15.32
C TYR A 200 -12.27 -4.02 15.36
N TRP A 201 -12.89 -5.12 14.92
CA TRP A 201 -14.30 -5.41 15.17
C TRP A 201 -14.61 -6.91 15.00
N GLU A 202 -15.84 -7.30 15.36
CA GLU A 202 -16.35 -8.66 15.22
C GLU A 202 -17.58 -8.72 14.31
N THR A 203 -17.79 -9.86 13.66
CA THR A 203 -18.97 -10.14 12.82
C THR A 203 -19.30 -11.64 12.83
N GLY A 204 -20.55 -12.02 12.56
CA GLY A 204 -20.95 -13.41 12.31
C GLY A 204 -20.84 -13.82 10.84
N GLU A 205 -20.76 -12.84 9.94
CA GLU A 205 -20.75 -13.03 8.49
C GLU A 205 -19.46 -13.68 7.99
N ASP A 206 -19.53 -14.34 6.84
CA ASP A 206 -18.39 -14.97 6.16
C ASP A 206 -17.54 -13.99 5.34
N GLU A 207 -18.03 -12.78 5.11
CA GLU A 207 -17.29 -11.66 4.55
C GLU A 207 -17.36 -10.42 5.46
N ALA A 208 -16.29 -9.63 5.44
CA ALA A 208 -16.28 -8.28 5.99
C ALA A 208 -16.42 -7.26 4.88
N VAL A 209 -17.41 -6.37 5.01
CA VAL A 209 -17.59 -5.22 4.13
C VAL A 209 -17.26 -3.94 4.89
N PHE A 210 -16.30 -3.17 4.39
CA PHE A 210 -15.91 -1.89 4.98
C PHE A 210 -15.49 -0.90 3.89
N THR A 211 -15.36 0.37 4.24
CA THR A 211 -14.92 1.41 3.31
C THR A 211 -13.53 1.94 3.65
N VAL A 212 -12.84 2.42 2.62
CA VAL A 212 -11.56 3.12 2.74
C VAL A 212 -11.71 4.47 2.06
N LEU A 213 -11.36 5.54 2.77
CA LEU A 213 -11.21 6.87 2.20
C LEU A 213 -9.78 7.02 1.70
N TYR A 214 -9.59 7.50 0.47
CA TYR A 214 -8.26 7.76 -0.07
C TYR A 214 -8.23 9.05 -0.86
N ALA A 215 -7.17 9.84 -0.69
CA ALA A 215 -6.99 11.07 -1.44
C ALA A 215 -7.09 10.77 -2.95
N LYS A 216 -7.85 11.57 -3.69
CA LYS A 216 -8.21 11.33 -5.10
C LYS A 216 -7.01 11.12 -6.02
N GLU A 217 -5.87 11.70 -5.66
CA GLU A 217 -4.60 11.63 -6.39
C GLU A 217 -3.79 10.36 -6.11
N LEU A 218 -4.23 9.51 -5.17
CA LEU A 218 -3.62 8.22 -4.89
C LEU A 218 -4.23 7.12 -5.76
N TYR A 219 -3.45 6.05 -5.95
CA TYR A 219 -3.98 4.83 -6.56
C TYR A 219 -5.08 4.23 -5.69
N THR A 220 -6.09 3.66 -6.33
CA THR A 220 -7.19 2.97 -5.65
C THR A 220 -6.64 1.86 -4.73
N PRO A 221 -6.93 1.91 -3.42
CA PRO A 221 -6.47 0.89 -2.49
C PRO A 221 -7.04 -0.51 -2.76
N GLY A 222 -6.37 -1.51 -2.19
CA GLY A 222 -6.86 -2.88 -2.08
C GLY A 222 -6.70 -3.42 -0.66
N ALA A 223 -7.34 -4.56 -0.40
CA ALA A 223 -7.14 -5.32 0.83
C ALA A 223 -6.72 -6.76 0.52
N GLY A 224 -5.96 -7.36 1.42
CA GLY A 224 -5.58 -8.77 1.39
C GLY A 224 -5.53 -9.32 2.81
N SER A 225 -5.86 -10.60 2.99
CA SER A 225 -5.64 -11.30 4.25
C SER A 225 -4.33 -12.07 4.18
N SER A 226 -3.74 -12.37 5.34
CA SER A 226 -2.53 -13.20 5.42
C SER A 226 -2.79 -14.71 5.20
N ILE A 227 -3.97 -15.08 4.70
CA ILE A 227 -4.38 -16.48 4.55
C ILE A 227 -3.98 -16.98 3.16
N GLY A 228 -2.87 -17.72 3.08
CA GLY A 228 -2.52 -18.55 1.91
C GLY A 228 -2.14 -17.76 0.63
N SER A 229 -1.00 -18.12 0.05
CA SER A 229 -0.44 -17.62 -1.23
C SER A 229 -0.31 -16.09 -1.47
N GLY A 230 -0.68 -15.22 -0.52
CA GLY A 230 -0.44 -13.77 -0.63
C GLY A 230 -1.32 -13.06 -1.66
N ALA A 231 -2.50 -13.61 -1.96
CA ALA A 231 -3.40 -13.05 -2.96
C ALA A 231 -4.24 -11.88 -2.38
N TRP A 232 -4.26 -10.76 -3.09
CA TRP A 232 -5.11 -9.59 -2.82
C TRP A 232 -6.59 -9.90 -3.13
N ASN A 233 -7.20 -10.75 -2.31
CA ASN A 233 -8.55 -11.29 -2.53
C ASN A 233 -9.64 -10.39 -1.94
N SER A 234 -9.75 -9.16 -2.45
CA SER A 234 -10.85 -8.26 -2.09
C SER A 234 -11.65 -7.88 -3.33
N SER A 235 -12.98 -7.94 -3.26
CA SER A 235 -13.82 -7.26 -4.25
C SER A 235 -13.80 -5.75 -4.00
N ARG A 236 -13.94 -4.95 -5.07
CA ARG A 236 -13.69 -3.50 -5.04
C ARG A 236 -14.81 -2.72 -5.73
N LYS A 237 -15.39 -1.74 -5.04
CA LYS A 237 -16.42 -0.86 -5.61
C LYS A 237 -16.21 0.58 -5.13
N ILE A 238 -16.01 1.53 -6.05
CA ILE A 238 -16.01 2.95 -5.69
C ILE A 238 -17.45 3.35 -5.35
N VAL A 239 -17.69 3.79 -4.11
CA VAL A 239 -19.01 4.14 -3.58
C VAL A 239 -19.16 5.64 -3.30
N GLY A 240 -18.07 6.40 -3.39
CA GLY A 240 -18.10 7.86 -3.31
C GLY A 240 -16.92 8.48 -4.06
N LYS A 241 -17.15 9.64 -4.68
CA LYS A 241 -16.11 10.40 -5.40
C LYS A 241 -16.18 11.86 -4.98
N ASP A 242 -15.06 12.56 -5.11
CA ASP A 242 -14.97 14.01 -4.91
C ASP A 242 -15.45 14.48 -3.53
N ILE A 243 -15.19 13.67 -2.51
CA ILE A 243 -15.52 13.96 -1.11
C ILE A 243 -14.51 14.98 -0.60
N TYR A 244 -14.96 16.19 -0.29
CA TYR A 244 -14.11 17.23 0.26
C TYR A 244 -13.98 17.09 1.78
N LEU A 245 -12.75 16.89 2.27
CA LEU A 245 -12.43 16.71 3.69
C LEU A 245 -11.04 17.29 3.97
N ASP A 246 -10.89 18.05 5.05
CA ASP A 246 -9.60 18.61 5.51
C ASP A 246 -8.80 19.33 4.40
N GLY A 247 -9.48 20.09 3.54
CA GLY A 247 -8.85 20.83 2.45
C GLY A 247 -8.47 20.00 1.22
N SER A 248 -8.76 18.70 1.21
CA SER A 248 -8.38 17.75 0.15
C SER A 248 -9.60 17.01 -0.41
N LEU A 249 -9.47 16.51 -1.64
CA LEU A 249 -10.48 15.66 -2.29
C LEU A 249 -10.15 14.19 -2.09
N TYR A 250 -11.17 13.41 -1.71
CA TYR A 250 -11.10 11.98 -1.48
C TYR A 250 -12.09 11.22 -2.37
N ASN A 251 -11.77 9.96 -2.61
CA ASN A 251 -12.72 8.96 -3.07
C ASN A 251 -12.96 7.96 -1.93
N ARG A 252 -14.13 7.32 -1.93
CA ARG A 252 -14.48 6.23 -1.02
C ARG A 252 -14.63 4.95 -1.81
N ILE A 253 -13.88 3.91 -1.42
CA ILE A 253 -13.99 2.57 -1.97
C ILE A 253 -14.54 1.63 -0.90
N GLN A 254 -15.50 0.80 -1.28
CA GLN A 254 -15.94 -0.35 -0.51
C GLN A 254 -15.09 -1.56 -0.89
N LEU A 255 -14.61 -2.27 0.11
CA LEU A 255 -13.87 -3.51 0.00
C LEU A 255 -14.69 -4.61 0.68
N SER A 256 -14.81 -5.78 0.02
CA SER A 256 -15.28 -7.01 0.67
C SER A 256 -14.12 -7.99 0.76
N VAL A 257 -13.90 -8.58 1.94
CA VAL A 257 -12.83 -9.54 2.22
C VAL A 257 -13.45 -10.79 2.85
N PRO A 258 -13.20 -12.00 2.30
CA PRO A 258 -13.64 -13.25 2.90
C PRO A 258 -12.92 -13.50 4.23
N LEU A 259 -13.66 -14.05 5.20
CA LEU A 259 -13.20 -14.29 6.56
C LEU A 259 -13.21 -15.78 6.88
N ASP A 260 -12.07 -16.28 7.36
CA ASP A 260 -12.01 -17.57 8.04
C ASP A 260 -12.63 -17.45 9.44
N PRO A 261 -13.15 -18.54 10.01
CA PRO A 261 -13.57 -18.56 11.42
C PRO A 261 -12.44 -18.12 12.37
N GLY A 262 -12.78 -17.27 13.35
CA GLY A 262 -11.80 -16.71 14.28
C GLY A 262 -11.19 -15.39 13.80
N ILE A 263 -9.95 -15.11 14.17
CA ILE A 263 -9.30 -13.80 13.92
C ILE A 263 -8.66 -13.72 12.52
N ASN A 264 -8.96 -12.63 11.82
CA ASN A 264 -8.50 -12.33 10.46
C ASN A 264 -7.74 -10.99 10.46
N PRO A 265 -6.40 -11.02 10.42
CA PRO A 265 -5.60 -9.84 10.11
C PRO A 265 -5.75 -9.51 8.63
N VAL A 266 -6.06 -8.26 8.33
CA VAL A 266 -6.24 -7.75 6.97
C VAL A 266 -5.31 -6.57 6.77
N GLU A 267 -4.49 -6.67 5.72
CA GLU A 267 -3.64 -5.59 5.25
C GLU A 267 -4.38 -4.81 4.16
N ILE A 268 -4.36 -3.48 4.28
CA ILE A 268 -4.92 -2.54 3.32
C ILE A 268 -3.77 -1.69 2.81
N SER A 269 -3.59 -1.61 1.49
CA SER A 269 -2.51 -0.80 0.92
C SER A 269 -2.91 -0.11 -0.39
N SER A 270 -2.08 0.86 -0.78
CA SER A 270 -2.12 1.52 -2.08
C SER A 270 -0.70 1.62 -2.62
N ILE A 271 -0.56 1.69 -3.94
CA ILE A 271 0.75 1.69 -4.61
C ILE A 271 1.63 2.83 -4.09
N GLY A 272 2.80 2.44 -3.58
CA GLY A 272 3.80 3.36 -3.04
C GLY A 272 3.36 4.02 -1.74
N MET A 273 2.51 3.37 -0.94
CA MET A 273 2.18 3.72 0.45
C MET A 273 2.63 2.61 1.40
N ALA A 274 2.87 2.96 2.66
CA ALA A 274 2.90 1.97 3.73
C ALA A 274 1.51 1.37 3.90
N ALA A 275 1.46 0.08 4.21
CA ALA A 275 0.20 -0.61 4.44
C ALA A 275 -0.39 -0.26 5.82
N ALA A 276 -1.70 -0.37 5.92
CA ALA A 276 -2.48 -0.24 7.16
C ALA A 276 -3.02 -1.60 7.54
N GLY A 277 -2.89 -1.96 8.81
CA GLY A 277 -3.40 -3.21 9.34
C GLY A 277 -4.68 -3.03 10.16
N ILE A 278 -5.67 -3.89 9.93
CA ILE A 278 -6.88 -4.03 10.76
C ILE A 278 -7.09 -5.51 11.11
N ARG A 279 -7.93 -5.78 12.12
CA ARG A 279 -8.22 -7.14 12.59
C ARG A 279 -9.72 -7.36 12.69
N ILE A 280 -10.21 -8.46 12.15
CA ILE A 280 -11.64 -8.77 12.11
C ILE A 280 -11.86 -10.16 12.68
N ARG A 281 -12.70 -10.29 13.71
CA ARG A 281 -13.06 -11.62 14.22
C ARG A 281 -14.37 -12.09 13.60
N ARG A 282 -14.35 -13.26 12.97
CA ARG A 282 -15.56 -13.99 12.58
C ARG A 282 -16.01 -14.91 13.71
N ASN A 283 -17.14 -14.59 14.31
CA ASN A 283 -17.78 -15.38 15.35
C ASN A 283 -18.73 -16.40 14.73
N VAL A 284 -18.29 -17.67 14.72
CA VAL A 284 -19.13 -18.78 14.23
C VAL A 284 -19.93 -19.37 15.39
N SER A 285 -21.26 -19.33 15.26
CA SER A 285 -22.22 -19.89 16.22
C SER A 285 -22.13 -21.42 16.25
N ASP A 286 -22.32 -22.08 15.11
CA ASP A 286 -22.24 -23.53 14.95
C ASP A 286 -20.97 -23.93 14.17
N PRO A 287 -19.96 -24.53 14.82
CA PRO A 287 -18.76 -25.00 14.13
C PRO A 287 -19.02 -26.12 13.12
N SER A 288 -20.07 -26.93 13.29
CA SER A 288 -20.30 -28.12 12.47
C SER A 288 -20.68 -27.79 11.02
N VAL A 289 -21.20 -26.59 10.76
CA VAL A 289 -21.58 -26.15 9.41
C VAL A 289 -20.41 -25.58 8.61
N ILE A 290 -19.23 -25.40 9.22
CA ILE A 290 -18.06 -24.89 8.51
C ILE A 290 -17.39 -26.04 7.74
N PRO A 291 -17.38 -26.01 6.40
CA PRO A 291 -16.69 -27.04 5.62
C PRO A 291 -15.18 -26.91 5.79
N VAL A 292 -14.48 -28.04 5.66
CA VAL A 292 -13.03 -28.04 5.53
C VAL A 292 -12.63 -27.34 4.23
N ASN A 293 -11.76 -26.33 4.30
CA ASN A 293 -11.30 -25.61 3.13
C ASN A 293 -10.16 -26.37 2.45
N ILE A 294 -10.48 -27.14 1.41
CA ILE A 294 -9.49 -27.78 0.52
C ILE A 294 -9.22 -26.84 -0.66
N THR A 295 -7.96 -26.46 -0.85
CA THR A 295 -7.53 -25.56 -1.93
C THR A 295 -7.68 -26.23 -3.30
N GLU A 296 -7.68 -25.46 -4.40
CA GLU A 296 -7.76 -26.04 -5.74
C GLU A 296 -6.65 -27.08 -5.98
N ASP A 297 -5.40 -26.76 -5.60
CA ASP A 297 -4.29 -27.72 -5.66
C ASP A 297 -4.54 -28.95 -4.76
N GLY A 298 -5.17 -28.75 -3.60
CA GLY A 298 -5.48 -29.84 -2.67
C GLY A 298 -6.55 -30.80 -3.21
N LYS A 299 -7.52 -30.33 -3.98
CA LYS A 299 -8.64 -31.15 -4.48
C LYS A 299 -8.18 -32.31 -5.38
N GLU A 300 -7.04 -32.15 -6.06
CA GLU A 300 -6.48 -33.19 -6.93
C GLU A 300 -5.79 -34.33 -6.14
N PHE A 301 -5.30 -34.02 -4.94
CA PHE A 301 -4.40 -34.93 -4.20
C PHE A 301 -4.89 -35.34 -2.82
N LEU A 302 -5.88 -34.65 -2.25
CA LEU A 302 -6.25 -34.78 -0.84
C LEU A 302 -7.75 -34.96 -0.66
N THR A 303 -8.13 -35.99 0.10
CA THR A 303 -9.44 -36.04 0.77
C THR A 303 -9.23 -36.08 2.28
N LEU A 304 -9.99 -35.28 3.02
CA LEU A 304 -9.96 -35.28 4.48
C LEU A 304 -11.23 -35.95 5.03
N ASP A 305 -11.02 -36.98 5.85
CA ASP A 305 -12.08 -37.72 6.55
C ASP A 305 -12.27 -37.21 7.99
N SER A 306 -11.21 -36.65 8.59
CA SER A 306 -11.23 -36.01 9.91
C SER A 306 -10.26 -34.82 9.95
N PRO A 307 -10.63 -33.70 10.59
CA PRO A 307 -11.92 -33.43 11.24
C PRO A 307 -13.09 -33.27 10.24
N ALA A 308 -14.32 -33.47 10.74
CA ALA A 308 -15.53 -33.34 9.92
C ALA A 308 -15.88 -31.88 9.56
N SER A 309 -15.31 -30.91 10.27
CA SER A 309 -15.50 -29.47 10.07
C SER A 309 -14.16 -28.76 9.92
N GLY A 310 -14.17 -27.68 9.15
CA GLY A 310 -13.04 -26.76 9.00
C GLY A 310 -12.76 -25.89 10.22
N TYR A 311 -13.66 -25.88 11.21
CA TYR A 311 -13.54 -25.07 12.42
C TYR A 311 -13.72 -25.88 13.69
N LEU A 312 -12.74 -25.80 14.59
CA LEU A 312 -12.70 -26.55 15.83
C LEU A 312 -12.82 -25.61 17.04
N LYS A 313 -13.68 -25.95 17.99
CA LYS A 313 -13.67 -25.36 19.34
C LYS A 313 -13.15 -26.42 20.31
N LEU A 314 -12.02 -26.12 20.94
CA LEU A 314 -11.27 -27.07 21.78
C LEU A 314 -10.96 -26.43 23.14
N LYS A 315 -10.59 -27.25 24.13
CA LYS A 315 -9.95 -26.80 25.36
C LYS A 315 -8.45 -27.00 25.29
N SER A 316 -7.71 -26.25 26.10
CA SER A 316 -6.26 -26.33 26.14
C SER A 316 -5.80 -27.75 26.48
N GLY A 317 -4.93 -28.31 25.64
CA GLY A 317 -4.46 -29.69 25.78
C GLY A 317 -5.33 -30.75 25.10
N ASP A 318 -6.51 -30.39 24.58
CA ASP A 318 -7.30 -31.31 23.76
C ASP A 318 -6.53 -31.71 22.50
N SER A 319 -6.74 -32.95 22.07
CA SER A 319 -6.21 -33.47 20.83
C SER A 319 -7.31 -33.77 19.83
N PHE A 320 -7.05 -33.53 18.55
CA PHE A 320 -7.91 -33.93 17.44
C PHE A 320 -7.09 -34.70 16.39
N THR A 321 -7.80 -35.51 15.61
CA THR A 321 -7.19 -36.32 14.55
C THR A 321 -7.31 -35.59 13.22
N ILE A 322 -6.23 -35.59 12.45
CA ILE A 322 -6.24 -35.25 11.03
C ILE A 322 -5.99 -36.54 10.27
N SER A 323 -6.97 -36.97 9.47
CA SER A 323 -6.88 -38.22 8.71
C SER A 323 -7.61 -38.13 7.39
N GLY A 324 -7.18 -38.95 6.44
CA GLY A 324 -7.78 -39.00 5.12
C GLY A 324 -6.98 -39.83 4.15
N LYS A 325 -7.14 -39.50 2.87
CA LYS A 325 -6.46 -40.19 1.76
C LYS A 325 -5.67 -39.20 0.93
N VAL A 326 -4.57 -39.71 0.38
CA VAL A 326 -3.76 -39.03 -0.59
C VAL A 326 -3.89 -39.76 -1.93
N ILE A 327 -4.31 -39.04 -2.94
CA ILE A 327 -4.39 -39.52 -4.31
C ILE A 327 -3.00 -39.31 -4.92
N ASN A 328 -2.22 -40.39 -5.01
CA ASN A 328 -0.87 -40.32 -5.57
C ASN A 328 -0.94 -40.18 -7.10
N PRO A 329 -0.22 -39.21 -7.70
CA PRO A 329 0.05 -39.23 -9.12
C PRO A 329 0.77 -40.53 -9.52
N PRO A 330 0.60 -41.02 -10.76
CA PRO A 330 1.23 -42.28 -11.23
C PRO A 330 2.75 -42.34 -11.06
N ASN A 331 3.43 -41.20 -10.98
CA ASN A 331 4.89 -41.10 -10.90
C ASN A 331 5.39 -40.39 -9.62
N LEU A 332 4.54 -40.21 -8.61
CA LEU A 332 4.92 -39.50 -7.38
C LEU A 332 4.26 -40.14 -6.15
N ALA A 333 5.07 -40.87 -5.37
CA ALA A 333 4.61 -41.41 -4.09
C ALA A 333 4.76 -40.33 -3.00
N ILE A 334 3.63 -39.82 -2.51
CA ILE A 334 3.62 -38.91 -1.38
C ILE A 334 3.74 -39.76 -0.10
N GLY A 335 4.94 -39.77 0.49
CA GLY A 335 5.24 -40.57 1.69
C GLY A 335 4.91 -39.90 3.01
N LYS A 336 4.68 -38.58 3.02
CA LYS A 336 4.33 -37.80 4.21
C LYS A 336 3.61 -36.50 3.85
N LEU A 337 2.78 -36.03 4.77
CA LEU A 337 2.19 -34.68 4.77
C LEU A 337 2.82 -33.85 5.87
N THR A 338 2.90 -32.53 5.66
CA THR A 338 3.37 -31.60 6.70
C THR A 338 2.21 -30.78 7.21
N VAL A 339 1.90 -30.89 8.50
CA VAL A 339 0.90 -30.05 9.17
C VAL A 339 1.62 -28.90 9.86
N THR A 340 1.36 -27.68 9.41
CA THR A 340 1.88 -26.46 10.01
C THR A 340 0.80 -25.84 10.89
N ILE A 341 1.16 -25.50 12.13
CA ILE A 341 0.25 -24.93 13.12
C ILE A 341 0.79 -23.55 13.48
N GLN A 342 -0.05 -22.54 13.25
CA GLN A 342 0.23 -21.17 13.61
C GLN A 342 -0.73 -20.71 14.70
N ARG A 343 -0.23 -19.90 15.63
CA ARG A 343 -1.03 -19.29 16.69
C ARG A 343 -1.05 -17.78 16.52
N TYR A 344 -2.21 -17.20 16.74
CA TYR A 344 -2.36 -15.75 16.81
C TYR A 344 -1.58 -15.18 18.00
N VAL A 345 -0.63 -14.30 17.69
CA VAL A 345 0.18 -13.51 18.61
C VAL A 345 0.30 -12.13 17.97
N PRO A 346 -0.55 -11.16 18.35
CA PRO A 346 -0.62 -9.89 17.65
C PRO A 346 0.71 -9.14 17.69
N ASP A 347 1.18 -8.69 16.54
CA ASP A 347 2.30 -7.76 16.40
C ASP A 347 1.76 -6.34 16.25
N ALA A 348 2.29 -5.39 17.03
CA ALA A 348 1.83 -4.01 17.01
C ALA A 348 2.16 -3.30 15.68
N GLU A 349 3.16 -3.76 14.94
CA GLU A 349 3.68 -3.08 13.75
C GLU A 349 3.23 -3.71 12.42
N ASP A 350 2.99 -5.02 12.38
CA ASP A 350 2.77 -5.76 11.13
C ASP A 350 1.72 -6.87 11.28
N VAL A 351 0.49 -6.59 10.82
CA VAL A 351 -0.63 -7.53 10.88
C VAL A 351 -0.39 -8.83 10.09
N ILE A 352 0.52 -8.85 9.13
CA ILE A 352 0.86 -10.09 8.41
C ILE A 352 1.53 -11.09 9.37
N LYS A 353 2.27 -10.61 10.36
CA LYS A 353 3.02 -11.43 11.33
C LYS A 353 2.21 -11.87 12.54
N ASP A 354 0.94 -11.49 12.61
CA ASP A 354 0.05 -11.84 13.71
C ASP A 354 -0.10 -13.35 13.91
N PHE A 355 0.14 -14.18 12.89
CA PHE A 355 0.16 -15.63 13.03
C PHE A 355 1.58 -16.16 12.98
N THR A 356 2.03 -16.73 14.10
CA THR A 356 3.39 -17.27 14.25
C THR A 356 3.35 -18.79 14.25
N THR A 357 4.25 -19.44 13.52
CA THR A 357 4.37 -20.90 13.52
C THR A 357 4.82 -21.38 14.90
N VAL A 358 3.98 -22.18 15.56
CA VAL A 358 4.25 -22.73 16.90
C VAL A 358 4.56 -24.23 16.87
N SER A 359 4.19 -24.94 15.80
CA SER A 359 4.48 -26.35 15.63
C SER A 359 4.42 -26.75 14.16
N THR A 360 5.26 -27.71 13.78
CA THR A 360 5.20 -28.40 12.49
C THR A 360 5.25 -29.90 12.77
N LYS A 361 4.32 -30.67 12.22
CA LYS A 361 4.23 -32.12 12.39
C LYS A 361 4.25 -32.83 11.04
N GLU A 362 5.03 -33.89 10.92
CA GLU A 362 4.99 -34.77 9.77
C GLU A 362 4.03 -35.93 10.04
N ILE A 363 3.08 -36.16 9.15
CA ILE A 363 2.15 -37.30 9.21
C ILE A 363 2.54 -38.28 8.10
N PRO A 364 2.94 -39.53 8.42
CA PRO A 364 3.31 -40.51 7.41
C PRO A 364 2.09 -40.93 6.60
N VAL A 365 2.28 -41.11 5.30
CA VAL A 365 1.28 -41.66 4.38
C VAL A 365 1.66 -43.12 4.11
N LYS A 366 0.75 -44.04 4.41
CA LYS A 366 0.91 -45.49 4.17
C LYS A 366 -0.25 -45.99 3.35
N ASN A 367 0.05 -46.67 2.25
CA ASN A 367 -0.94 -47.21 1.31
C ASN A 367 -1.98 -46.16 0.85
N GLY A 368 -1.54 -44.91 0.61
CA GLY A 368 -2.41 -43.81 0.20
C GLY A 368 -3.31 -43.24 1.29
N THR A 369 -3.11 -43.63 2.56
CA THR A 369 -3.89 -43.15 3.71
C THR A 369 -2.97 -42.51 4.74
N PHE A 370 -3.51 -41.57 5.52
CA PHE A 370 -2.78 -40.92 6.62
C PHE A 370 -3.68 -40.70 7.82
N SER A 371 -3.08 -40.69 9.01
CA SER A 371 -3.73 -40.35 10.26
C SER A 371 -2.70 -39.86 11.26
N GLY A 372 -2.95 -38.72 11.88
CA GLY A 372 -2.08 -38.14 12.90
C GLY A 372 -2.87 -37.35 13.93
N SER A 373 -2.42 -37.39 15.19
CA SER A 373 -3.00 -36.63 16.28
C SER A 373 -2.28 -35.28 16.48
N VAL A 374 -3.07 -34.22 16.60
CA VAL A 374 -2.63 -32.85 16.83
C VAL A 374 -3.17 -32.39 18.18
N THR A 375 -2.29 -31.78 18.99
CA THR A 375 -2.64 -31.25 20.32
C THR A 375 -2.31 -29.77 20.33
N LEU A 376 -3.22 -28.95 20.83
CA LEU A 376 -3.03 -27.50 20.97
C LEU A 376 -2.90 -27.15 22.46
N PRO A 377 -1.67 -26.92 22.97
CA PRO A 377 -1.41 -26.90 24.41
C PRO A 377 -1.67 -25.55 25.09
N ARG A 378 -2.07 -24.52 24.34
CA ARG A 378 -2.29 -23.17 24.87
C ARG A 378 -3.61 -22.63 24.34
N SER A 379 -4.26 -21.77 25.10
CA SER A 379 -5.44 -21.04 24.64
C SER A 379 -5.09 -20.05 23.52
N GLY A 380 -6.08 -19.72 22.70
CA GLY A 380 -6.01 -18.73 21.62
C GLY A 380 -6.55 -19.22 20.27
N SER A 381 -6.42 -18.36 19.26
CA SER A 381 -6.82 -18.64 17.88
C SER A 381 -5.68 -19.28 17.10
N TYR A 382 -5.99 -20.32 16.32
CA TYR A 382 -5.02 -21.11 15.56
C TYR A 382 -5.43 -21.24 14.10
N ARG A 383 -4.41 -21.25 13.24
CA ARG A 383 -4.48 -21.68 11.84
C ARG A 383 -3.70 -22.98 11.68
N ILE A 384 -4.30 -23.94 11.01
CA ILE A 384 -3.71 -25.25 10.77
C ILE A 384 -3.76 -25.50 9.27
N SER A 385 -2.59 -25.65 8.65
CA SER A 385 -2.46 -25.90 7.23
C SER A 385 -1.90 -27.30 7.01
N VAL A 386 -2.59 -28.10 6.21
CA VAL A 386 -2.11 -29.38 5.70
C VAL A 386 -1.40 -29.11 4.39
N ASN A 387 -0.08 -29.29 4.38
CA ASN A 387 0.76 -29.01 3.24
C ASN A 387 1.20 -30.30 2.56
N GLY A 388 1.10 -30.29 1.23
CA GLY A 388 1.56 -31.34 0.34
C GLY A 388 3.04 -31.23 0.02
N LEU A 389 3.45 -31.93 -1.04
CA LEU A 389 4.83 -31.93 -1.50
C LEU A 389 5.28 -30.55 -1.98
N THR A 390 6.59 -30.39 -1.95
CA THR A 390 7.27 -29.25 -2.53
C THR A 390 7.56 -29.51 -4.00
N TYR A 391 6.89 -28.82 -4.91
CA TYR A 391 7.19 -28.90 -6.35
C TYR A 391 8.09 -27.75 -6.82
N THR A 392 8.21 -26.69 -6.00
CA THR A 392 8.87 -25.44 -6.40
C THR A 392 10.01 -25.12 -5.45
N THR A 393 11.24 -25.15 -5.97
CA THR A 393 12.40 -24.55 -5.30
C THR A 393 12.57 -23.13 -5.81
N PHE A 394 12.39 -22.14 -4.94
CA PHE A 394 12.69 -20.75 -5.29
C PHE A 394 14.18 -20.50 -5.09
N PRO A 395 14.90 -19.93 -6.08
CA PRO A 395 16.31 -19.55 -5.91
C PRO A 395 16.47 -18.62 -4.70
N GLY A 396 17.25 -19.05 -3.71
CA GLY A 396 17.48 -18.28 -2.47
C GLY A 396 16.45 -18.47 -1.35
N HIS A 397 15.33 -19.16 -1.57
CA HIS A 397 14.29 -19.40 -0.55
C HIS A 397 13.99 -20.88 -0.29
N GLY A 398 14.61 -21.80 -1.03
CA GLY A 398 14.47 -23.23 -0.79
C GLY A 398 13.13 -23.81 -1.26
N PRO A 399 12.82 -25.04 -0.86
CA PRO A 399 11.56 -25.71 -1.21
C PRO A 399 10.34 -24.99 -0.60
N ALA A 400 9.39 -24.53 -1.43
CA ALA A 400 8.05 -24.12 -0.99
C ALA A 400 7.04 -25.27 -1.04
N SER A 401 6.47 -25.65 0.09
CA SER A 401 5.34 -26.57 0.17
C SER A 401 4.03 -25.88 -0.24
N VAL A 402 3.15 -26.58 -0.96
CA VAL A 402 1.83 -26.07 -1.31
C VAL A 402 0.83 -26.45 -0.23
N THR A 403 0.00 -25.49 0.19
CA THR A 403 -1.10 -25.74 1.14
C THR A 403 -2.26 -26.41 0.41
N TRP A 404 -2.66 -27.59 0.87
CA TRP A 404 -3.75 -28.37 0.30
C TRP A 404 -5.06 -28.24 1.08
N ALA A 405 -4.99 -28.01 2.39
CA ALA A 405 -6.16 -27.71 3.19
C ALA A 405 -5.84 -26.76 4.33
N ASN A 406 -6.85 -25.98 4.72
CA ASN A 406 -6.82 -25.07 5.86
C ASN A 406 -7.94 -25.40 6.83
N LEU A 407 -7.61 -25.36 8.12
CA LEU A 407 -8.51 -25.48 9.25
C LEU A 407 -8.23 -24.32 10.21
N SER A 408 -9.26 -23.92 10.95
CA SER A 408 -9.14 -22.95 12.04
C SER A 408 -9.53 -23.60 13.37
N ALA A 409 -8.93 -23.15 14.46
CA ALA A 409 -9.31 -23.60 15.79
C ALA A 409 -9.31 -22.45 16.80
N GLU A 410 -10.28 -22.46 17.70
CA GLU A 410 -10.27 -21.64 18.92
C GLU A 410 -10.11 -22.56 20.12
N VAL A 411 -9.09 -22.26 20.94
CA VAL A 411 -8.74 -23.05 22.12
C VAL A 411 -9.05 -22.22 23.36
N ALA A 412 -10.01 -22.68 24.15
CA ALA A 412 -10.34 -22.12 25.46
C ALA A 412 -9.36 -22.65 26.53
N GLU A 413 -9.33 -22.00 27.71
CA GLU A 413 -8.55 -22.48 28.86
C GLU A 413 -9.00 -23.84 29.38
#